data_AF-K0J5V2-F1
#
_entry.id   AF-K0J5V2-F1
#
_cell.length_a   1.000
_cell.length_b   1.000
_cell.length_c   1.000
_cell.angle_alpha   90.00
_cell.angle_beta   90.00
_cell.angle_gamma   90.00
#
_symmetry.space_group_name_H-M   'P 1'
#
loop_
_entity.id
_entity.type
_entity.pdbx_description
1 polymer ?
#
loop_
_entity_poly.entity_id
_entity_poly.type
_entity_poly.pdbx_seq_one_letter_code
_entity_poly.pdbx_strand_id
1 'polypeptide(L)' 'MLSTESFFMTCKMVGLTLDDLEMMTIGECLDYVENYVNIKHGKQEDRVRKATQDDFDSF' A
#
# COMPACT_ATOMS: atom_id res chain seq x y z
N MET A 1 0.41 2.15 -13.58
CA MET A 1 -1.03 2.02 -13.89
C MET A 1 -1.50 0.73 -13.24
N LEU A 2 -2.48 0.79 -12.35
CA LEU A 2 -3.08 -0.42 -11.80
C LEU A 2 -3.84 -1.12 -12.94
N SER A 3 -3.51 -2.38 -13.20
CA SER A 3 -4.22 -3.24 -14.16
C SER A 3 -5.19 -4.17 -13.44
N THR A 4 -6.19 -4.69 -14.14
CA THR A 4 -7.13 -5.66 -13.57
C THR A 4 -6.43 -6.91 -12.99
N GLU A 5 -5.40 -7.41 -13.68
CA GLU A 5 -4.61 -8.55 -13.22
C GLU A 5 -3.82 -8.23 -11.94
N SER A 6 -3.19 -7.06 -11.89
CA SER A 6 -2.45 -6.64 -10.69
C SER A 6 -3.40 -6.37 -9.51
N PHE A 7 -4.60 -5.84 -9.75
CA PHE A 7 -5.63 -5.71 -8.73
C PHE A 7 -6.00 -7.07 -8.12
N PHE A 8 -6.39 -8.06 -8.93
CA PHE A 8 -6.79 -9.37 -8.42
C PHE A 8 -5.65 -10.13 -7.74
N MET A 9 -4.43 -10.03 -8.28
CA MET A 9 -3.26 -10.63 -7.64
C MET A 9 -3.02 -10.03 -6.25
N THR A 10 -3.16 -8.72 -6.11
CA THR A 10 -2.96 -8.04 -4.82
C THR A 10 -4.04 -8.41 -3.80
N CYS A 11 -5.31 -8.47 -4.23
CA CYS A 11 -6.42 -8.94 -3.38
C CYS A 11 -6.16 -10.37 -2.88
N LYS A 12 -5.73 -11.28 -3.76
CA LYS A 12 -5.40 -12.65 -3.39
C LYS A 12 -4.22 -12.75 -2.42
N MET A 13 -3.19 -11.91 -2.59
CA MET A 13 -2.01 -11.91 -1.71
C MET A 13 -2.34 -11.51 -0.26
N VAL A 14 -3.35 -10.68 -0.06
CA VAL A 14 -3.82 -10.26 1.27
C VAL A 14 -4.98 -11.11 1.81
N GLY A 15 -5.38 -12.14 1.07
CA GLY A 15 -6.36 -13.13 1.50
C GLY A 15 -7.81 -12.82 1.16
N LEU A 16 -8.09 -11.82 0.31
CA LEU A 16 -9.45 -11.58 -0.18
C LEU A 16 -9.89 -12.72 -1.11
N THR A 17 -11.09 -13.21 -0.86
CA THR A 17 -11.76 -14.27 -1.62
C THR A 17 -12.67 -13.69 -2.70
N LEU A 18 -13.21 -14.54 -3.58
CA LEU A 18 -14.18 -14.08 -4.59
C LEU A 18 -15.44 -13.51 -3.94
N ASP A 19 -15.92 -14.14 -2.86
CA ASP A 19 -17.10 -13.67 -2.12
C ASP A 19 -16.88 -12.27 -1.53
N ASP A 20 -15.68 -11.98 -1.04
CA ASP A 20 -15.32 -10.64 -0.56
C ASP A 20 -15.35 -9.61 -1.70
N LEU A 21 -14.86 -9.99 -2.89
CA LEU A 21 -14.85 -9.12 -4.07
C LEU A 21 -16.25 -8.86 -4.65
N GLU A 22 -17.22 -9.74 -4.39
CA GLU A 22 -18.63 -9.51 -4.74
C GLU A 22 -19.32 -8.56 -3.75
N MET A 23 -18.88 -8.56 -2.49
CA MET A 23 -19.47 -7.76 -1.41
C MET A 23 -18.80 -6.39 -1.21
N MET A 24 -17.58 -6.22 -1.70
CA MET A 24 -16.77 -5.01 -1.55
C MET A 24 -16.68 -4.25 -2.87
N THR A 25 -16.65 -2.92 -2.77
CA THR A 25 -16.26 -2.06 -3.87
C THR A 25 -14.75 -2.15 -4.13
N ILE A 26 -14.33 -1.75 -5.34
CA ILE A 26 -12.90 -1.70 -5.70
C ILE A 26 -12.11 -0.84 -4.71
N GLY A 27 -12.69 0.28 -4.24
CA GLY A 27 -12.06 1.16 -3.25
C GLY A 27 -11.79 0.44 -1.93
N GLU A 28 -12.80 -0.25 -1.39
CA GLU A 28 -12.67 -0.99 -0.13
C GLU A 28 -11.62 -2.12 -0.22
N CYS A 29 -11.51 -2.78 -1.38
CA CYS A 29 -10.49 -3.79 -1.61
C CYS A 29 -9.08 -3.19 -1.57
N LEU A 30 -8.89 -2.02 -2.19
CA LEU A 30 -7.61 -1.31 -2.20
C LEU A 30 -7.24 -0.81 -0.80
N ASP A 31 -8.20 -0.26 -0.06
CA ASP A 31 -7.98 0.19 1.32
C ASP A 31 -7.61 -0.98 2.24
N TYR A 32 -8.25 -2.14 2.07
CA TYR A 32 -7.90 -3.34 2.82
C TYR A 32 -6.47 -3.81 2.52
N VAL A 33 -6.09 -3.84 1.24
CA VAL A 33 -4.72 -4.16 0.81
C VAL A 33 -3.71 -3.21 1.44
N GLU A 34 -3.95 -1.90 1.38
CA GLU A 34 -3.06 -0.89 1.96
C GLU A 34 -2.91 -1.08 3.46
N ASN A 35 -4.02 -1.28 4.17
CA ASN A 35 -4.01 -1.52 5.61
C ASN A 35 -3.26 -2.82 5.97
N TYR A 36 -3.46 -3.89 5.21
CA TYR A 36 -2.73 -5.15 5.41
C TYR A 36 -1.21 -4.94 5.29
N VAL A 37 -0.76 -4.22 4.25
CA VAL A 37 0.66 -3.91 4.05
C VAL A 37 1.20 -3.05 5.19
N ASN A 38 0.47 -2.01 5.59
CA ASN A 38 0.84 -1.12 6.69
C ASN A 38 0.99 -1.87 8.03
N ILE A 39 0.10 -2.82 8.33
CA ILE A 39 0.19 -3.63 9.54
C ILE A 39 1.38 -4.60 9.47
N LYS A 40 1.59 -5.25 8.32
CA LYS A 40 2.60 -6.29 8.14
C LYS A 40 4.03 -5.75 8.09
N HIS A 41 4.23 -4.60 7.48
CA HIS A 41 5.55 -4.01 7.26
C HIS A 41 5.85 -2.84 8.22
N GLY A 42 4.88 -2.48 9.06
CA GLY A 42 4.88 -1.22 9.79
C GLY A 42 4.64 -0.05 8.83
N LYS A 43 3.95 1.00 9.30
CA LYS A 43 3.99 2.27 8.57
C LYS A 43 5.46 2.70 8.51
N GLN A 44 6.03 2.78 7.31
CA GLN A 44 7.15 3.69 7.09
C GLN A 44 6.54 5.08 7.26
N GLU A 45 6.55 5.60 8.48
CA GLU A 45 6.56 7.05 8.62
C GLU A 45 7.74 7.52 7.79
N ASP A 46 7.47 8.39 6.80
CA ASP A 46 8.53 9.11 6.12
C ASP A 46 9.46 9.60 7.22
N ARG A 47 10.72 9.16 7.20
CA ARG A 47 11.70 9.57 8.20
C ARG A 47 11.95 11.05 7.96
N VAL A 48 11.10 11.89 8.56
CA VAL A 48 11.28 13.34 8.62
C VAL A 48 12.53 13.53 9.47
N ARG A 49 13.68 13.61 8.82
CA ARG A 49 14.93 13.99 9.45
C ARG A 49 15.14 15.48 9.24
N LYS A 50 15.75 16.11 10.23
CA LYS A 50 16.22 17.49 10.09
C LYS A 50 17.21 17.56 8.93
N ALA A 51 17.11 18.61 8.10
CA ALA A 51 18.10 18.87 7.06
C ALA A 51 19.48 19.09 7.69
N THR A 52 20.51 18.56 7.06
CA THR A 52 21.91 18.64 7.48
C THR A 52 22.73 19.46 6.49
N GLN A 53 23.95 19.84 6.87
CA GLN A 53 24.86 20.56 5.96
C GLN A 53 25.14 19.76 4.68
N ASP A 54 25.22 18.42 4.79
CA ASP A 54 25.38 17.52 3.65
C ASP A 54 24.28 17.70 2.57
N ASP A 55 23.06 18.09 2.97
CA ASP A 55 21.98 18.38 2.02
C ASP A 55 22.23 19.68 1.25
N PHE A 56 22.86 20.68 1.89
CA PHE A 56 23.29 21.92 1.22
C PHE A 56 24.45 21.67 0.28
N ASP A 57 25.41 20.83 0.67
CA ASP A 57 26.62 20.57 -0.10
C ASP A 57 26.36 19.70 -1.36
N SER A 58 25.15 19.13 -1.47
CA SER A 58 24.71 18.29 -2.58
C SER A 58 23.96 19.04 -3.71
N PHE A 59 23.76 20.36 -3.58
CA PHE A 59 23.20 21.23 -4.63
C PHE A 59 24.30 21.80 -5.53
#